data_AF-A0A8J2Y532-F1
#
_entry.id   AF-A0A8J2Y532-F1
#
_cell.length_a   1.000
_cell.length_b   1.000
_cell.length_c   1.000
_cell.angle_alpha   90.00
_cell.angle_beta   90.00
_cell.angle_gamma   90.00
#
_symmetry.space_group_name_H-M   'P 1'
#
loop_
_entity.id
_entity.type
_entity.pdbx_description
1 polymer ?
#
loop_
_entity_poly.entity_id
_entity_poly.type
_entity_poly.pdbx_seq_one_letter_code
_entity_poly.pdbx_strand_id
1 'polypeptide(L)'
;MALHKILRIVVLILSLIGIALLATILTGSENYISLYMNIAYAVLAIAVLFTVLFSFTQLFTHKDALKKTLISVVLFVLVIVISYFLSEGVEVTKDGVQIVSERGSKWVGTGLRTFYFLAIIAIGLMIFSGIQKLIKN
;
A
#
# COMPACT_ATOMS: atom_id res chain seq x y z
N MET A 1 -20.22 3.04 15.83
CA MET A 1 -21.59 2.79 15.34
C MET A 1 -22.09 3.86 14.38
N ALA A 2 -21.94 5.17 14.66
CA ALA A 2 -22.44 6.24 13.78
C ALA A 2 -21.79 6.25 12.38
N LEU A 3 -20.45 6.10 12.31
CA LEU A 3 -19.72 6.13 11.03
C LEU A 3 -20.11 4.98 10.08
N HIS A 4 -20.23 3.76 10.61
CA HIS A 4 -20.69 2.60 9.83
C HIS A 4 -22.11 2.80 9.29
N LYS A 5 -22.98 3.48 10.04
CA LYS A 5 -24.36 3.78 9.63
C LYS A 5 -24.38 4.82 8.49
N ILE A 6 -23.55 5.85 8.59
CA ILE A 6 -23.37 6.88 7.55
C ILE A 6 -22.76 6.28 6.28
N LEU A 7 -21.72 5.47 6.41
CA LEU A 7 -21.09 4.81 5.27
C LEU A 7 -22.07 3.91 4.53
N ARG A 8 -22.89 3.15 5.27
CA ARG A 8 -23.94 2.30 4.68
C ARG A 8 -24.98 3.09 3.88
N ILE A 9 -25.37 4.28 4.35
CA ILE A 9 -26.31 5.15 3.62
C ILE A 9 -25.67 5.71 2.33
N VAL A 10 -24.40 6.12 2.41
CA VAL A 10 -23.65 6.66 1.27
C VAL A 10 -23.47 5.59 0.18
N VAL A 11 -23.14 4.37 0.57
CA VAL A 11 -23.00 3.22 -0.35
C VAL A 11 -24.34 2.88 -1.01
N LEU A 12 -25.45 2.94 -0.26
CA LEU A 12 -26.80 2.71 -0.82
C LEU A 12 -27.16 3.74 -1.88
N ILE A 13 -26.90 5.03 -1.62
CA ILE A 13 -27.17 6.11 -2.56
C ILE A 13 -26.30 5.95 -3.83
N LEU A 14 -25.00 5.67 -3.67
CA LEU A 14 -24.09 5.40 -4.79
C LEU A 14 -24.54 4.19 -5.62
N SER A 15 -25.02 3.13 -4.97
CA SER A 15 -25.54 1.95 -5.67
C SER A 15 -26.80 2.26 -6.46
N LEU A 16 -27.72 3.09 -5.93
CA LEU A 16 -28.92 3.52 -6.66
C LEU A 16 -28.56 4.37 -7.88
N ILE A 17 -27.60 5.29 -7.74
CA ILE A 17 -27.10 6.12 -8.84
C ILE A 17 -26.49 5.23 -9.92
N GLY A 18 -25.68 4.22 -9.55
CA GLY A 18 -25.10 3.27 -10.48
C GLY A 18 -26.15 2.50 -11.30
N ILE A 19 -27.23 2.07 -10.66
CA ILE A 19 -28.34 1.37 -11.34
C ILE A 19 -29.07 2.31 -12.30
N ALA A 20 -29.31 3.56 -11.91
CA ALA A 20 -29.94 4.56 -12.78
C ALA A 20 -29.09 4.87 -14.02
N LEU A 21 -27.77 5.00 -13.85
CA LEU A 21 -26.82 5.20 -14.96
C LEU A 21 -26.76 3.98 -15.89
N LEU A 22 -26.82 2.76 -15.34
CA LEU A 22 -26.87 1.54 -16.15
C LEU A 22 -28.15 1.51 -17.00
N ALA A 23 -29.31 1.85 -16.42
CA ALA A 23 -30.58 1.87 -17.15
C ALA A 23 -30.55 2.85 -18.34
N THR A 24 -29.90 4.01 -18.19
CA THR A 24 -29.76 5.00 -19.29
C THR A 24 -28.71 4.60 -20.33
N ILE A 25 -27.73 3.76 -19.99
CA ILE A 25 -26.81 3.17 -20.97
C ILE A 25 -27.54 2.14 -21.85
N LEU A 26 -28.41 1.31 -21.28
CA LEU A 26 -29.19 0.33 -22.06
C LEU A 26 -30.15 0.97 -23.07
N THR A 27 -30.55 2.23 -22.89
CA THR A 27 -31.43 2.94 -23.83
C THR A 27 -30.68 3.56 -25.03
N GLY A 28 -29.36 3.33 -25.16
CA GLY A 28 -28.59 3.67 -26.37
C GLY A 28 -28.29 5.16 -26.53
N SER A 29 -28.26 5.91 -25.44
CA SER A 29 -28.16 7.37 -25.47
C SER A 29 -26.70 7.87 -25.45
N GLU A 30 -26.11 7.98 -26.65
CA GLU A 30 -24.72 8.43 -26.92
C GLU A 30 -24.37 9.79 -26.29
N ASN A 31 -25.35 10.70 -26.17
CA ASN A 31 -25.16 12.05 -25.61
C ASN A 31 -24.76 12.08 -24.12
N TYR A 32 -24.83 10.96 -23.42
CA TYR A 32 -24.50 10.89 -21.98
C TYR A 32 -23.14 10.26 -21.69
N ILE A 33 -22.38 9.81 -22.70
CA ILE A 33 -21.07 9.16 -22.51
C ILE A 33 -20.11 10.03 -21.70
N SER A 34 -20.02 11.33 -22.00
CA SER A 34 -19.17 12.28 -21.28
C SER A 34 -19.63 12.49 -19.83
N LEU A 35 -20.94 12.52 -19.59
CA LEU A 35 -21.54 12.62 -18.26
C LEU A 35 -21.24 11.37 -17.42
N TYR A 36 -21.35 10.17 -18.01
CA TYR A 36 -21.01 8.91 -17.34
C TYR A 36 -19.53 8.84 -16.95
N MET A 37 -18.64 9.26 -17.85
CA MET A 37 -17.20 9.28 -17.59
C MET A 37 -16.86 10.20 -16.40
N ASN A 38 -17.45 11.39 -16.35
CA ASN A 38 -17.25 12.33 -15.25
C ASN A 38 -17.79 11.80 -13.91
N ILE A 39 -18.97 11.15 -13.92
CA ILE A 39 -19.51 10.53 -12.70
C ILE A 39 -18.62 9.37 -12.25
N ALA A 40 -18.13 8.54 -13.17
CA ALA A 40 -17.22 7.44 -12.84
C ALA A 40 -15.93 7.95 -12.20
N TYR A 41 -15.31 9.01 -12.75
CA TYR A 41 -14.15 9.64 -12.14
C TYR A 41 -14.45 10.24 -10.76
N ALA A 42 -15.62 10.88 -10.58
CA ALA A 42 -16.04 11.40 -9.29
C ALA A 42 -16.21 10.28 -8.25
N VAL A 43 -16.87 9.18 -8.61
CA VAL A 43 -17.05 8.02 -7.73
C VAL A 43 -15.72 7.36 -7.40
N LEU A 44 -14.81 7.22 -8.36
CA LEU A 44 -13.46 6.70 -8.14
C LEU A 44 -12.69 7.59 -7.16
N ALA A 45 -12.71 8.92 -7.37
CA ALA A 45 -12.07 9.86 -6.47
C ALA A 45 -12.62 9.75 -5.04
N ILE A 46 -13.95 9.70 -4.89
CA ILE A 46 -14.62 9.51 -3.59
C ILE A 46 -14.20 8.17 -2.97
N ALA A 47 -14.20 7.07 -3.73
CA ALA A 47 -13.84 5.75 -3.22
C ALA A 47 -12.40 5.70 -2.72
N VAL A 48 -11.44 6.27 -3.47
CA VAL A 48 -10.05 6.38 -3.04
C VAL A 48 -9.95 7.20 -1.76
N LEU A 49 -10.59 8.36 -1.72
CA LEU A 49 -10.55 9.27 -0.58
C LEU A 49 -11.15 8.61 0.69
N PHE A 50 -12.29 7.95 0.56
CA PHE A 50 -12.89 7.18 1.65
C PHE A 50 -12.02 6.00 2.08
N THR A 51 -11.43 5.26 1.14
CA THR A 51 -10.57 4.12 1.46
C THR A 51 -9.36 4.56 2.29
N VAL A 52 -8.72 5.67 1.91
CA VAL A 52 -7.59 6.24 2.65
C VAL A 52 -8.03 6.68 4.05
N LEU A 53 -9.08 7.51 4.15
CA LEU A 53 -9.58 7.99 5.45
C LEU A 53 -10.01 6.83 6.35
N PHE A 54 -10.73 5.86 5.80
CA PHE A 54 -11.21 4.72 6.56
C PHE A 54 -10.05 3.84 7.02
N SER A 55 -9.05 3.59 6.17
CA SER A 55 -7.84 2.86 6.55
C SER A 55 -7.16 3.48 7.78
N PHE A 56 -6.96 4.80 7.79
CA PHE A 56 -6.39 5.48 8.96
C PHE A 56 -7.29 5.39 10.20
N THR A 57 -8.58 5.69 10.06
CA THR A 57 -9.50 5.62 11.22
C THR A 57 -9.62 4.20 11.78
N GLN A 58 -9.63 3.18 10.92
CA GLN A 58 -9.64 1.76 11.27
C GLN A 58 -8.37 1.39 12.05
N LEU A 59 -7.19 1.85 11.60
CA LEU A 59 -5.93 1.64 12.31
C LEU A 59 -5.96 2.27 13.71
N PHE A 60 -6.41 3.52 13.87
CA PHE A 60 -6.42 4.19 15.18
C PHE A 60 -7.51 3.69 16.13
N THR A 61 -8.65 3.23 15.59
CA THR A 61 -9.78 2.74 16.40
C THR A 61 -9.49 1.36 16.98
N HIS A 62 -8.77 0.51 16.25
CA HIS A 62 -8.46 -0.85 16.68
C HIS A 62 -7.05 -0.93 17.26
N LYS A 63 -6.94 -0.88 18.60
CA LYS A 63 -5.67 -0.96 19.33
C LYS A 63 -4.79 -2.16 18.92
N ASP A 64 -5.40 -3.32 18.67
CA ASP A 64 -4.68 -4.51 18.23
C ASP A 64 -4.11 -4.39 16.81
N ALA A 65 -4.88 -3.80 15.90
CA ALA A 65 -4.42 -3.54 14.54
C ALA A 65 -3.30 -2.51 14.55
N LEU A 66 -3.46 -1.41 15.30
CA LEU A 66 -2.43 -0.38 15.46
C LEU A 66 -1.13 -0.98 16.00
N LYS A 67 -1.20 -1.79 17.04
CA LYS A 67 -0.02 -2.42 17.65
C LYS A 67 0.70 -3.33 16.66
N LYS A 68 -0.02 -4.16 15.91
CA LYS A 68 0.55 -5.05 14.89
C LYS A 68 1.22 -4.25 13.76
N THR A 69 0.54 -3.23 13.25
CA THR A 69 1.10 -2.33 12.23
C THR A 69 2.34 -1.63 12.76
N LEU A 70 2.30 -1.07 13.97
CA LEU A 70 3.44 -0.39 14.57
C LEU A 70 4.63 -1.33 14.77
N ILE A 71 4.41 -2.56 15.23
CA ILE A 71 5.46 -3.58 15.35
C ILE A 71 6.08 -3.87 13.98
N SER A 72 5.26 -4.04 12.94
CA SER A 72 5.77 -4.27 11.58
C SER A 72 6.61 -3.10 11.04
N VAL A 73 6.17 -1.86 11.29
CA VAL A 73 6.90 -0.65 10.88
C VAL A 73 8.22 -0.55 11.65
N VAL A 74 8.22 -0.77 12.96
CA VAL A 74 9.44 -0.73 13.79
C VAL A 74 10.44 -1.80 13.34
N LEU A 75 9.99 -3.03 13.08
CA LEU A 75 10.85 -4.10 12.56
C LEU A 75 11.43 -3.74 11.19
N PHE A 76 10.61 -3.17 10.29
CA PHE A 76 11.08 -2.75 8.97
C PHE A 76 12.12 -1.63 9.06
N VAL A 77 11.87 -0.62 9.89
CA VAL A 77 12.82 0.47 10.14
C VAL A 77 14.11 -0.06 10.76
N LEU A 78 14.02 -1.02 11.68
CA LEU A 78 15.19 -1.65 12.29
C LEU A 78 16.07 -2.34 11.24
N VAL A 79 15.47 -3.05 10.27
CA VAL A 79 16.23 -3.65 9.15
C VAL A 79 16.88 -2.58 8.28
N ILE A 80 16.20 -1.47 8.00
CA ILE A 80 16.78 -0.34 7.25
C ILE A 80 17.98 0.25 8.00
N VAL A 81 17.84 0.48 9.31
CA VAL A 81 18.90 1.05 10.15
C VAL A 81 20.13 0.14 10.18
N ILE A 82 19.94 -1.16 10.40
CA ILE A 82 21.03 -2.14 10.33
C ILE A 82 21.67 -2.11 8.94
N SER A 83 20.87 -2.12 7.88
CA SER A 83 21.37 -2.07 6.50
C SER A 83 22.14 -0.79 6.20
N TYR A 84 21.75 0.33 6.78
CA TYR A 84 22.40 1.64 6.61
C TYR A 84 23.76 1.70 7.29
N PHE A 85 23.87 1.15 8.50
CA PHE A 85 25.15 1.06 9.21
C PHE A 85 26.09 0.07 8.55
N LEU A 86 25.57 -1.03 8.01
CA LEU A 86 26.37 -2.00 7.27
C LEU A 86 26.79 -1.46 5.89
N SER A 87 25.98 -0.59 5.27
CA SER A 87 26.28 -0.02 3.97
C SER A 87 27.39 1.02 4.07
N GLU A 88 28.52 0.73 3.44
CA GLU A 88 29.59 1.71 3.24
C GLU A 88 29.24 2.58 2.02
N GLY A 89 29.51 3.88 2.13
CA GLY A 89 29.42 4.80 1.01
C GLY A 89 30.77 4.83 0.30
N VAL A 90 30.96 3.97 -0.69
CA VAL A 90 32.15 4.04 -1.54
C VAL A 90 31.84 4.96 -2.72
N GLU A 91 32.70 5.94 -2.98
CA GLU A 91 32.67 6.72 -4.22
C GLU A 91 32.86 5.77 -5.40
N VAL A 92 31.80 5.54 -6.18
CA VAL A 92 31.92 4.76 -7.41
C VAL A 92 32.42 5.71 -8.50
N THR A 93 33.73 5.88 -8.61
CA THR A 93 34.36 6.51 -9.76
C THR A 93 34.51 5.47 -10.87
N LYS A 94 33.85 5.68 -12.01
CA LYS A 94 34.13 4.93 -13.24
C LYS A 94 34.74 5.94 -14.22
N ASP A 95 35.94 5.63 -14.72
CA ASP A 95 36.65 6.45 -15.71
C ASP A 95 36.77 7.95 -15.37
N GLY A 96 37.10 8.30 -14.12
CA GLY A 96 37.38 9.68 -13.73
C GLY A 96 36.17 10.62 -13.67
N VAL A 97 34.95 10.13 -13.93
CA VAL A 97 33.71 10.89 -13.81
C VAL A 97 32.93 10.42 -12.58
N GLN A 98 32.65 11.33 -11.64
CA GLN A 98 31.79 11.04 -10.49
C GLN A 98 30.35 10.82 -10.95
N ILE A 99 29.88 9.58 -10.88
CA ILE A 99 28.54 9.21 -11.33
C ILE A 99 27.50 9.30 -10.20
N VAL A 100 27.93 9.17 -8.93
CA VAL A 100 27.06 9.22 -7.75
C VAL A 100 27.87 9.75 -6.55
N SER A 101 27.35 10.73 -5.80
CA SER A 101 28.01 11.18 -4.56
C SER A 101 28.01 10.08 -3.49
N GLU A 102 28.98 10.09 -2.58
CA GLU A 102 29.10 9.13 -1.46
C GLU A 102 27.77 8.87 -0.74
N ARG A 103 26.97 9.93 -0.57
CA ARG A 103 25.66 9.88 0.09
C ARG A 103 24.64 9.11 -0.75
N GLY A 104 24.56 9.38 -2.05
CA GLY A 104 23.65 8.67 -2.95
C GLY A 104 23.99 7.18 -3.04
N SER A 105 25.29 6.86 -3.17
CA SER A 105 25.80 5.49 -3.20
C SER A 105 25.43 4.73 -1.92
N LYS A 106 25.59 5.36 -0.75
CA LYS A 106 25.24 4.76 0.54
C LYS A 106 23.74 4.48 0.68
N TRP A 107 22.86 5.37 0.23
CA TRP A 107 21.40 5.15 0.28
C TRP A 107 20.95 4.04 -0.67
N VAL A 108 21.52 3.97 -1.87
CA VAL A 108 21.24 2.87 -2.82
C VAL A 108 21.74 1.54 -2.26
N GLY A 109 22.97 1.49 -1.72
CA GLY A 109 23.52 0.31 -1.07
C GLY A 109 22.71 -0.14 0.15
N THR A 110 22.20 0.81 0.94
CA THR A 110 21.28 0.56 2.05
C THR A 110 19.99 -0.09 1.57
N GLY A 111 19.37 0.45 0.51
CA GLY A 111 18.14 -0.09 -0.06
C GLY A 111 18.32 -1.52 -0.57
N LEU A 112 19.42 -1.77 -1.28
CA LEU A 112 19.73 -3.10 -1.81
C LEU A 112 19.99 -4.12 -0.69
N ARG A 113 20.77 -3.74 0.34
CA ARG A 113 21.01 -4.60 1.50
C ARG A 113 19.74 -4.86 2.31
N THR A 114 18.90 -3.84 2.49
CA THR A 114 17.58 -3.98 3.14
C THR A 114 16.73 -5.01 2.40
N PHE A 115 16.70 -4.94 1.07
CA PHE A 115 15.98 -5.89 0.24
C PHE A 115 16.51 -7.32 0.40
N TYR A 116 17.84 -7.51 0.38
CA TYR A 116 18.44 -8.83 0.57
C TYR A 116 18.15 -9.42 1.96
N PHE A 117 18.24 -8.63 3.02
CA PHE A 117 17.88 -9.08 4.37
C PHE A 117 16.41 -9.51 4.44
N LEU A 118 15.49 -8.68 3.94
CA LEU A 118 14.07 -9.01 3.91
C LEU A 118 13.78 -10.25 3.08
N ALA A 119 14.45 -10.43 1.95
CA ALA A 119 14.28 -11.59 1.07
C ALA A 119 14.70 -12.88 1.80
N ILE A 120 15.86 -12.90 2.45
CA ILE A 120 16.34 -14.06 3.23
C ILE A 120 15.38 -14.37 4.38
N ILE A 121 14.95 -13.34 5.13
CA ILE A 121 13.98 -13.50 6.23
C ILE A 121 12.66 -14.07 5.70
N ALA A 122 12.14 -13.55 4.59
CA ALA A 122 10.88 -14.00 4.00
C ALA A 122 10.95 -15.46 3.56
N ILE A 123 12.02 -15.85 2.86
CA ILE A 123 12.24 -17.25 2.44
C ILE A 123 12.30 -18.16 3.68
N GLY A 124 13.08 -17.79 4.70
CA GLY A 124 13.18 -18.55 5.95
C GLY A 124 11.83 -18.72 6.65
N LEU A 125 11.04 -17.65 6.76
CA LEU A 125 9.71 -17.68 7.36
C LEU A 125 8.73 -18.54 6.55
N MET A 126 8.80 -18.49 5.21
CA MET A 126 7.95 -19.33 4.35
C MET A 126 8.28 -20.81 4.51
N ILE A 127 9.58 -21.17 4.55
CA ILE A 127 10.01 -22.56 4.78
C ILE A 127 9.56 -23.02 6.17
N PHE A 128 9.81 -22.22 7.21
CA PHE A 128 9.39 -22.55 8.58
C PHE A 128 7.87 -22.71 8.69
N SER A 129 7.10 -21.77 8.14
CA SER A 129 5.64 -21.84 8.12
C SER A 129 5.14 -23.05 7.33
N GLY A 130 5.82 -23.42 6.25
CA GLY A 130 5.53 -24.61 5.45
C GLY A 130 5.73 -25.89 6.27
N ILE A 131 6.90 -26.03 6.90
CA ILE A 131 7.25 -27.20 7.73
C ILE A 131 6.32 -27.31 8.94
N GLN A 132 6.06 -26.19 9.66
CA GLN A 132 5.13 -26.21 10.80
C GLN A 132 3.74 -26.70 10.40
N LYS A 133 3.26 -26.34 9.21
CA LYS A 133 1.95 -26.76 8.72
C LYS A 133 1.90 -28.26 8.37
N LEU A 134 3.03 -28.86 8.02
CA LEU A 134 3.17 -30.29 7.77
C LEU A 134 3.28 -31.10 9.06
N ILE A 135 3.92 -30.56 10.10
CA ILE A 135 4.13 -31.23 11.40
C ILE A 135 2.90 -31.12 12.31
N LYS A 136 2.11 -30.04 12.17
CA LYS A 136 0.92 -29.77 13.01
C LYS A 136 -0.38 -30.30 12.40
N ASN A 137 -0.30 -30.99 11.26
CA ASN A 137 -1.32 -31.91 10.75
C ASN A 137 -1.09 -33.31 11.33
#